data_AF-A0A2V9WRT5-F1
#
_entry.id   AF-A0A2V9WRT5-F1
#
_cell.length_a   1.000
_cell.length_b   1.000
_cell.length_c   1.000
_cell.angle_alpha   90.00
_cell.angle_beta   90.00
_cell.angle_gamma   90.00
#
_symmetry.space_group_name_H-M   'P 1'
#
loop_
_entity.id
_entity.type
_entity.pdbx_description
1 polymer ?
#
loop_
_entity_poly.entity_id
_entity_poly.type
_entity_poly.pdbx_seq_one_letter_code
_entity_poly.pdbx_strand_id
1 'polypeptide(L)'
;MRVLVGLLCATFVPLAGAADASRLIDVEKSVMTVHVYKAGLFSAFGHNHEITAPIERGSFSDEKPVVDLVVNAHQMKVMDQDVSDKDRAEIQQTMLGPKVLDTEKFPNISFRSTQVEKLG
;
A
#
# COMPACT_ATOMS: atom_id res chain seq x y z
N MET A 1 -13.14 42.27 -61.04
CA MET A 1 -12.78 42.45 -59.62
C MET A 1 -13.11 41.16 -58.88
N ARG A 2 -12.12 40.32 -58.51
CA ARG A 2 -12.35 39.10 -57.72
C ARG A 2 -11.62 39.28 -56.39
N VAL A 3 -12.37 39.46 -55.31
CA VAL A 3 -11.82 39.59 -53.96
C VAL A 3 -11.69 38.18 -53.39
N LEU A 4 -10.45 37.70 -53.24
CA LEU A 4 -10.16 36.49 -52.45
C LEU A 4 -10.16 36.90 -50.97
N VAL A 5 -11.14 36.41 -50.22
CA VAL A 5 -11.14 36.49 -48.75
C VAL A 5 -10.40 35.26 -48.25
N GLY A 6 -9.16 35.46 -47.78
CA GLY A 6 -8.36 34.42 -47.15
C GLY A 6 -8.87 34.16 -45.73
N LEU A 7 -9.40 32.97 -45.48
CA LEU A 7 -9.81 32.52 -44.16
C LEU A 7 -8.57 32.05 -43.39
N LEU A 8 -8.09 32.86 -42.44
CA LEU A 8 -6.98 32.49 -41.56
C LEU A 8 -7.54 31.62 -40.41
N CYS A 9 -7.49 30.30 -40.55
CA CYS A 9 -7.77 29.37 -39.46
C CYS A 9 -6.57 29.34 -38.50
N ALA A 10 -6.66 30.09 -37.40
CA ALA A 10 -5.73 29.93 -36.29
C ALA A 10 -6.01 28.58 -35.59
N THR A 11 -5.16 27.60 -35.82
CA THR A 11 -5.21 26.31 -35.13
C THR A 11 -4.72 26.50 -33.70
N PHE A 12 -5.65 26.53 -32.75
CA PHE A 12 -5.33 26.38 -31.34
C PHE A 12 -4.83 24.94 -31.12
N VAL A 13 -3.53 24.76 -30.92
CA VAL A 13 -2.96 23.49 -30.46
C VAL A 13 -3.07 23.50 -28.93
N PRO A 14 -3.92 22.66 -28.32
CA PRO A 14 -3.91 22.55 -26.86
C PRO A 14 -2.56 21.96 -26.44
N LEU A 15 -1.82 22.68 -25.61
CA LEU A 15 -0.73 22.09 -24.83
C LEU A 15 -1.38 21.09 -23.87
N ALA A 16 -1.37 19.81 -24.24
CA ALA A 16 -1.62 18.74 -23.29
C ALA A 16 -0.48 18.79 -22.26
N GLY A 17 -0.71 19.43 -21.12
CA GLY A 17 0.17 19.29 -19.97
C GLY A 17 0.27 17.80 -19.64
N ALA A 18 1.48 17.29 -19.48
CA ALA A 18 1.70 15.92 -19.02
C ALA A 18 0.88 15.74 -17.73
N ALA A 19 -0.14 14.89 -17.81
CA ALA A 19 -0.89 14.51 -16.64
C ALA A 19 0.08 13.75 -15.73
N ASP A 20 0.26 14.28 -14.52
CA ASP A 20 1.03 13.68 -13.42
C ASP A 20 0.55 12.24 -13.20
N ALA A 21 1.23 11.28 -13.83
CA ALA A 21 0.72 9.93 -14.01
C ALA A 21 1.06 9.09 -12.79
N SER A 22 0.31 9.31 -11.70
CA SER A 22 0.26 8.36 -10.59
C SER A 22 -0.12 6.97 -11.12
N ARG A 23 0.73 5.97 -10.87
CA ARG A 23 0.54 4.58 -11.29
C ARG A 23 -0.05 3.79 -10.13
N LEU A 24 -1.07 2.99 -10.43
CA LEU A 24 -1.69 2.09 -9.44
C LEU A 24 -0.84 0.84 -9.24
N ILE A 25 -0.81 0.34 -8.01
CA ILE A 25 -0.25 -0.97 -7.68
C ILE A 25 -1.24 -2.06 -8.13
N ASP A 26 -0.77 -3.06 -8.87
CA ASP A 26 -1.55 -4.26 -9.20
C ASP A 26 -1.63 -5.15 -7.95
N VAL A 27 -2.70 -5.00 -7.19
CA VAL A 27 -2.89 -5.69 -5.90
C VAL A 27 -2.96 -7.21 -6.04
N GLU A 28 -3.41 -7.73 -7.18
CA GLU A 28 -3.50 -9.16 -7.45
C GLU A 28 -2.13 -9.80 -7.71
N LYS A 29 -1.14 -8.97 -8.07
CA LYS A 29 0.25 -9.41 -8.34
C LYS A 29 1.25 -8.87 -7.33
N SER A 30 0.77 -8.24 -6.26
CA SER A 30 1.61 -7.64 -5.22
C SER A 30 1.34 -8.31 -3.89
N VAL A 31 2.39 -8.50 -3.10
CA VAL A 31 2.31 -9.13 -1.77
C VAL A 31 2.98 -8.22 -0.76
N MET A 32 2.34 -8.04 0.40
CA MET A 32 2.96 -7.44 1.57
C MET A 32 2.93 -8.45 2.72
N THR A 33 4.12 -8.71 3.27
CA THR A 33 4.32 -9.61 4.41
C THR A 33 4.91 -8.83 5.56
N VAL A 34 4.37 -9.02 6.76
CA VAL A 34 4.88 -8.46 8.00
C VAL A 34 5.60 -9.58 8.75
N HIS A 35 6.88 -9.37 9.04
CA HIS A 35 7.67 -10.26 9.88
C HIS A 35 7.84 -9.64 11.26
N VAL A 36 7.39 -10.34 12.30
CA VAL A 36 7.54 -9.91 13.70
C VAL A 36 8.56 -10.82 14.36
N TYR A 37 9.72 -10.23 14.69
CA TYR A 37 10.80 -10.92 15.39
C TYR A 37 10.80 -10.55 16.86
N LYS A 38 11.14 -11.51 17.73
CA LYS A 38 11.38 -11.20 19.14
C LYS A 38 12.72 -10.50 19.34
N ALA A 39 12.74 -9.49 20.21
CA ALA A 39 13.95 -8.90 20.77
C ALA A 39 13.91 -8.95 22.32
N GLY A 40 15.08 -9.05 22.96
CA GLY A 40 15.24 -8.96 24.42
C GLY A 40 15.33 -10.28 25.19
N LEU A 41 15.49 -10.17 26.52
CA LEU A 41 15.80 -11.27 27.46
C LEU A 41 14.70 -12.36 27.56
N PHE A 42 13.50 -12.10 27.02
CA PHE A 42 12.34 -13.02 27.01
C PHE A 42 12.08 -13.68 25.64
N SER A 43 13.05 -13.62 24.73
CA SER A 43 12.97 -14.21 23.37
C SER A 43 12.81 -15.73 23.36
N ALA A 44 13.27 -16.43 24.39
CA ALA A 44 13.23 -17.90 24.48
C ALA A 44 11.81 -18.50 24.61
N PHE A 45 10.78 -17.70 24.89
CA PHE A 45 9.41 -18.17 25.14
C PHE A 45 8.42 -17.74 24.05
N GLY A 46 8.85 -17.63 22.80
CA GLY A 46 7.84 -17.60 21.74
C GLY A 46 8.36 -17.26 20.38
N HIS A 47 7.41 -17.34 19.46
CA HIS A 47 7.67 -17.60 18.06
C HIS A 47 7.95 -16.30 17.32
N ASN A 48 8.70 -16.40 16.22
CA ASN A 48 8.65 -15.38 15.18
C ASN A 48 7.31 -15.52 14.46
N HIS A 49 6.76 -14.40 14.03
CA HIS A 49 5.48 -14.42 13.32
C HIS A 49 5.66 -13.94 11.89
N GLU A 50 5.01 -14.64 10.96
CA GLU A 50 4.84 -14.21 9.58
C GLU A 50 3.36 -13.90 9.34
N ILE A 51 3.05 -12.71 8.86
CA ILE A 51 1.68 -12.24 8.69
C ILE A 51 1.48 -11.74 7.26
N THR A 52 0.49 -12.28 6.55
CA THR A 52 0.04 -11.69 5.29
C THR A 52 -0.74 -10.42 5.58
N ALA A 53 -0.48 -9.36 4.83
CA ALA A 53 -1.14 -8.08 5.01
C ALA A 53 -1.69 -7.58 3.67
N PRO A 54 -2.92 -7.96 3.30
CA PRO A 54 -3.47 -7.69 1.98
C PRO A 54 -3.50 -6.19 1.65
N ILE A 55 -2.93 -5.83 0.51
CA ILE A 55 -2.97 -4.47 -0.01
C ILE A 55 -4.37 -4.23 -0.58
N GLU A 56 -5.12 -3.31 0.01
CA GLU A 56 -6.43 -2.90 -0.48
C GLU A 56 -6.31 -2.01 -1.71
N ARG A 57 -5.36 -1.06 -1.66
CA ARG A 57 -5.03 -0.17 -2.78
C ARG A 57 -3.67 0.48 -2.57
N GLY A 58 -3.02 0.89 -3.64
CA GLY A 58 -1.82 1.71 -3.56
C GLY A 58 -1.49 2.39 -4.87
N SER A 59 -0.65 3.42 -4.80
CA SER A 59 -0.22 4.19 -5.96
C SER A 59 1.15 4.81 -5.73
N PHE A 60 1.85 5.13 -6.82
CA PHE A 60 3.14 5.80 -6.78
C PHE A 60 3.37 6.67 -8.03
N SER A 61 4.11 7.77 -7.88
CA SER A 61 4.51 8.66 -8.98
C SER A 61 6.02 8.88 -8.95
N ASP A 62 6.67 8.82 -10.12
CA ASP A 62 8.10 9.18 -10.26
C ASP A 62 8.31 10.67 -10.51
N GLU A 63 7.30 11.34 -11.08
CA GLU A 63 7.36 12.76 -11.46
C GLU A 63 7.19 13.66 -10.24
N LYS A 64 6.23 13.31 -9.37
CA LYS A 64 6.07 13.85 -8.03
C LYS A 64 6.27 12.71 -7.04
N PRO A 65 7.51 12.45 -6.61
CA PRO A 65 7.85 11.28 -5.80
C PRO A 65 6.96 11.14 -4.57
N VAL A 66 6.03 10.18 -4.65
CA VAL A 66 5.10 9.84 -3.58
C VAL A 66 4.73 8.38 -3.70
N VAL A 67 4.49 7.73 -2.56
CA VAL A 67 3.95 6.39 -2.45
C VAL A 67 2.80 6.43 -1.45
N ASP A 68 1.66 5.89 -1.86
CA ASP A 68 0.47 5.68 -1.05
C ASP A 68 0.15 4.19 -1.00
N LEU A 69 -0.18 3.68 0.19
CA LEU A 69 -0.55 2.29 0.40
C LEU A 69 -1.65 2.21 1.46
N VAL A 70 -2.69 1.41 1.20
CA VAL A 70 -3.73 1.07 2.17
C VAL A 70 -3.81 -0.44 2.27
N VAL A 71 -3.84 -0.93 3.50
CA VAL A 71 -3.85 -2.35 3.85
C VAL A 71 -5.11 -2.63 4.63
N ASN A 72 -5.80 -3.72 4.26
CA ASN A 72 -6.98 -4.17 4.97
C ASN A 72 -6.56 -4.94 6.23
N ALA A 73 -6.72 -4.31 7.39
CA ALA A 73 -6.28 -4.86 8.66
C ALA A 73 -7.11 -6.10 9.07
N HIS A 74 -8.41 -6.12 8.76
CA HIS A 74 -9.29 -7.25 9.06
C HIS A 74 -8.89 -8.52 8.31
N GLN A 75 -8.29 -8.38 7.13
CA GLN A 75 -7.87 -9.51 6.29
C GLN A 75 -6.43 -9.94 6.57
N MET A 76 -5.73 -9.32 7.53
CA MET A 76 -4.41 -9.77 7.94
C MET A 76 -4.47 -11.16 8.55
N LYS A 77 -3.51 -12.03 8.22
CA LYS A 77 -3.52 -13.43 8.64
C LYS A 77 -2.16 -13.93 9.10
N VAL A 78 -2.13 -14.60 10.24
CA VAL A 78 -0.95 -15.25 10.83
C VAL A 78 -0.66 -16.58 10.11
N MET A 79 0.57 -16.74 9.61
CA MET A 79 1.01 -17.83 8.73
C MET A 79 2.03 -18.79 9.38
N ASP A 80 2.33 -18.62 10.66
CA ASP A 80 3.40 -19.30 11.42
C ASP A 80 3.42 -20.84 11.33
N GLN A 81 4.26 -21.46 10.52
CA GLN A 81 4.14 -22.91 10.30
C GLN A 81 4.46 -23.77 11.54
N ASP A 82 5.22 -23.24 12.50
CA ASP A 82 5.76 -23.97 13.65
C ASP A 82 4.91 -23.89 14.95
N VAL A 83 3.68 -23.38 14.86
CA VAL A 83 2.74 -23.32 16.01
C VAL A 83 1.51 -24.17 15.76
N SER A 84 0.88 -24.65 16.84
CA SER A 84 -0.37 -25.40 16.72
C SER A 84 -1.49 -24.53 16.14
N ASP A 85 -2.49 -25.13 15.49
CA ASP A 85 -3.62 -24.38 14.94
C ASP A 85 -4.40 -23.62 16.02
N LYS A 86 -4.48 -24.19 17.22
CA LYS A 86 -5.09 -23.56 18.39
C LYS A 86 -4.34 -22.29 18.77
N ASP A 87 -3.01 -22.37 18.88
CA ASP A 87 -2.18 -21.22 19.27
C ASP A 87 -2.19 -20.15 18.17
N ARG A 88 -2.14 -20.56 16.90
CA ARG A 88 -2.29 -19.67 15.74
C ARG A 88 -3.61 -18.89 15.79
N ALA A 89 -4.71 -19.56 16.10
CA ALA A 89 -6.02 -18.92 16.22
C ALA A 89 -6.06 -17.91 17.38
N GLU A 90 -5.42 -18.23 18.51
CA GLU A 90 -5.30 -17.32 19.65
C GLU A 90 -4.42 -16.10 19.33
N ILE A 91 -3.30 -16.30 18.64
CA ILE A 91 -2.43 -15.22 18.14
C ILE A 91 -3.20 -14.35 17.16
N GLN A 92 -3.91 -14.93 16.19
CA GLN A 92 -4.76 -14.22 15.23
C GLN A 92 -5.81 -13.37 15.93
N GLN A 93 -6.53 -13.95 16.90
CA GLN A 93 -7.56 -13.23 17.65
C GLN A 93 -6.95 -12.08 18.47
N THR A 94 -5.79 -12.29 19.07
CA THR A 94 -5.08 -11.27 19.84
C THR A 94 -4.61 -10.14 18.93
N MET A 95 -4.06 -10.47 17.76
CA MET A 95 -3.59 -9.51 16.76
C MET A 95 -4.72 -8.62 16.25
N LEU A 96 -5.85 -9.19 15.84
CA LEU A 96 -6.99 -8.42 15.32
C LEU A 96 -7.75 -7.68 16.43
N GLY A 97 -7.73 -8.21 17.65
CA GLY A 97 -8.51 -7.72 18.77
C GLY A 97 -8.03 -6.39 19.37
N PRO A 98 -8.77 -5.89 20.37
CA PRO A 98 -8.56 -4.55 20.95
C PRO A 98 -7.25 -4.39 21.74
N LYS A 99 -6.50 -5.48 21.95
CA LYS A 99 -5.19 -5.43 22.61
C LYS A 99 -4.07 -4.97 21.68
N VAL A 100 -4.25 -5.10 20.36
CA VAL A 100 -3.22 -4.81 19.37
C VAL A 100 -3.77 -3.90 18.27
N LEU A 101 -4.39 -4.45 17.22
CA LEU A 101 -4.82 -3.65 16.07
C LEU A 101 -6.21 -3.02 16.25
N ASP A 102 -7.08 -3.64 17.07
CA ASP A 102 -8.48 -3.24 17.25
C ASP A 102 -9.19 -3.00 15.91
N THR A 103 -9.13 -4.00 15.01
CA THR A 103 -9.51 -3.81 13.61
C THR A 103 -10.97 -3.40 13.43
N GLU A 104 -11.85 -3.80 14.36
CA GLU A 104 -13.24 -3.32 14.41
C GLU A 104 -13.37 -1.80 14.47
N LYS A 105 -12.42 -1.11 15.13
CA LYS A 105 -12.35 0.36 15.17
C LYS A 105 -11.44 0.94 14.10
N PHE A 106 -10.37 0.23 13.76
CA PHE A 106 -9.34 0.68 12.82
C PHE A 106 -9.20 -0.34 11.66
N PRO A 107 -10.12 -0.31 10.69
CA PRO A 107 -10.19 -1.34 9.65
C PRO A 107 -9.01 -1.30 8.66
N ASN A 108 -8.34 -0.15 8.55
CA ASN A 108 -7.34 0.12 7.53
C ASN A 108 -6.04 0.64 8.14
N ILE A 109 -4.91 0.15 7.63
CA ILE A 109 -3.59 0.73 7.88
C ILE A 109 -3.21 1.53 6.63
N SER A 110 -2.94 2.82 6.79
CA SER A 110 -2.60 3.72 5.69
C SER A 110 -1.17 4.23 5.82
N PHE A 111 -0.42 4.13 4.74
CA PHE A 111 0.91 4.72 4.60
C PHE A 111 0.88 5.75 3.47
N ARG A 112 1.49 6.89 3.74
CA ARG A 112 1.80 7.93 2.75
C ARG A 112 3.24 8.39 2.98
N SER A 113 4.07 8.29 1.96
CA SER A 113 5.44 8.81 2.03
C SER A 113 5.41 10.32 2.27
N THR A 114 6.25 10.81 3.17
CA THR A 114 6.47 12.25 3.37
C THR A 114 7.63 12.78 2.53
N GLN A 115 8.55 11.91 2.13
CA GLN A 115 9.70 12.19 1.29
C GLN A 115 10.10 10.91 0.55
N VAL A 116 10.56 11.06 -0.70
CA VAL A 116 11.12 9.97 -1.51
C VAL A 116 12.42 10.47 -2.12
N GLU A 117 13.50 9.72 -1.91
CA GLU A 117 14.83 10.03 -2.45
C GLU A 117 15.18 9.02 -3.54
N LYS A 118 15.69 9.51 -4.68
CA LYS A 118 16.24 8.63 -5.71
C LYS A 118 17.61 8.15 -5.23
N LEU A 119 17.75 6.83 -5.09
CA LEU A 119 19.06 6.22 -4.93
C LEU A 119 19.78 6.32 -6.29
N GLY A 120 20.93 6.99 -6.29
CA GLY A 120 21.75 7.26 -7.48
C GLY A 120 22.49 6.05 -8.02
#